data_AF-A0AAV2I7H2-F1
#
_entry.id   AF-A0AAV2I7H2-F1
#
_cell.length_a   1.000
_cell.length_b   1.000
_cell.length_c   1.000
_cell.angle_alpha   90.00
_cell.angle_beta   90.00
_cell.angle_gamma   90.00
#
_symmetry.space_group_name_H-M   'P 1'
#
loop_
_entity.id
_entity.type
_entity.pdbx_description
1 polymer ?
#
loop_
_entity_poly.entity_id
_entity_poly.type
_entity_poly.pdbx_seq_one_letter_code
_entity_poly.pdbx_strand_id
1 'polypeptide(L)' 'CTFCGLSFQDCVMYTVHMGYHSNKNPFKCNSCGIVCRDKVEFFLHIARSPHA' A
#
# COMPACT_ATOMS: atom_id res chain seq x y z
N CYS A 1 -7.27 -0.48 -6.92
CA CYS A 1 -7.05 -1.31 -5.73
C CYS A 1 -8.42 -1.58 -5.11
N THR A 2 -8.82 -2.83 -5.01
CA THR A 2 -10.11 -3.22 -4.44
C THR A 2 -10.16 -3.06 -2.91
N PHE A 3 -8.99 -3.01 -2.24
CA PHE A 3 -8.89 -2.86 -0.78
C PHE A 3 -8.96 -1.41 -0.29
N CYS A 4 -8.33 -0.46 -0.98
CA CYS A 4 -8.26 0.95 -0.54
C CYS A 4 -8.79 1.96 -1.57
N GLY A 5 -9.29 1.51 -2.73
CA GLY A 5 -9.89 2.38 -3.75
C GLY A 5 -8.92 3.29 -4.49
N LEU A 6 -7.60 3.04 -4.42
CA LEU A 6 -6.61 3.76 -5.24
C LEU A 6 -6.61 3.26 -6.68
N SER A 7 -6.54 4.18 -7.64
CA SER A 7 -6.34 3.88 -9.05
C SER A 7 -4.87 4.05 -9.43
N PHE A 8 -4.37 3.19 -10.32
CA PHE A 8 -2.99 3.21 -10.77
C PHE A 8 -2.99 3.31 -12.30
N GLN A 9 -2.02 4.05 -12.84
CA GLN A 9 -1.86 4.21 -14.29
C GLN A 9 -1.28 2.95 -14.95
N ASP A 10 -0.48 2.18 -14.19
CA ASP A 10 0.24 1.02 -14.69
C ASP A 10 -0.03 -0.24 -13.86
N CYS A 11 -0.12 -1.38 -14.55
CA CYS A 11 -0.29 -2.69 -13.92
C CYS A 11 0.87 -3.05 -12.99
N VAL A 12 2.10 -2.61 -13.31
CA VAL A 12 3.28 -2.87 -12.46
C VAL A 12 3.12 -2.18 -11.10
N MET A 13 2.73 -0.90 -11.09
CA MET A 13 2.49 -0.16 -9.83
C MET A 13 1.34 -0.78 -9.04
N TYR A 14 0.28 -1.23 -9.72
CA TYR A 14 -0.83 -1.93 -9.09
C TYR A 14 -0.38 -3.22 -8.38
N THR A 15 0.39 -4.06 -9.07
CA THR A 15 0.89 -5.34 -8.53
C THR A 15 1.82 -5.12 -7.35
N VAL A 16 2.77 -4.18 -7.47
CA VAL A 16 3.68 -3.81 -6.38
C VAL A 16 2.92 -3.29 -5.17
N HIS A 17 1.94 -2.41 -5.38
CA HIS A 17 1.07 -1.89 -4.31
C HIS A 17 0.31 -3.00 -3.57
N MET A 18 -0.21 -4.00 -4.29
CA MET A 18 -0.91 -5.15 -3.69
C MET A 18 -0.04 -5.98 -2.76
N GLY A 19 1.27 -6.05 -3.00
CA GLY A 19 2.20 -6.75 -2.11
C GLY A 19 2.33 -6.15 -0.71
N TYR A 20 1.96 -4.88 -0.52
CA TYR A 20 2.11 -4.18 0.76
C TYR A 20 0.89 -4.24 1.66
N HIS A 21 -0.27 -4.70 1.17
CA HIS A 21 -1.46 -4.82 2.02
C HIS A 21 -1.32 -5.95 3.01
N SER A 22 -1.64 -5.70 4.28
CA SER A 22 -1.79 -6.76 5.26
C SER A 22 -3.18 -7.40 5.17
N ASN A 23 -3.25 -8.73 5.30
CA ASN A 23 -4.50 -9.50 5.25
C ASN A 23 -5.56 -9.08 6.28
N LYS A 24 -5.16 -8.39 7.36
CA LYS A 24 -6.06 -7.96 8.44
C LYS A 24 -6.47 -6.49 8.37
N ASN A 25 -5.71 -5.65 7.68
CA ASN A 25 -5.98 -4.22 7.60
C ASN A 25 -5.42 -3.63 6.29
N PRO A 26 -6.26 -3.01 5.44
CA PRO A 26 -5.86 -2.45 4.14
C PRO A 26 -4.96 -1.21 4.25
N PHE A 27 -4.77 -0.64 5.44
CA PHE A 27 -3.84 0.48 5.66
C PHE A 27 -2.63 0.08 6.50
N LYS A 28 -2.49 -1.21 6.80
CA LYS A 28 -1.29 -1.73 7.48
C LYS A 28 -0.31 -2.26 6.45
N CYS A 29 0.91 -1.71 6.45
CA CYS A 29 2.00 -2.20 5.63
C CYS A 29 2.40 -3.60 6.07
N ASN A 30 2.35 -4.56 5.16
CA ASN A 30 2.73 -5.95 5.42
C ASN A 30 4.25 -6.13 5.62
N SER A 31 5.07 -5.22 5.07
CA SER A 31 6.52 -5.28 5.19
C SER A 31 7.04 -4.76 6.54
N CYS A 32 6.60 -3.59 6.99
CA CYS A 32 7.11 -2.96 8.21
C CYS A 32 6.10 -2.88 9.38
N GLY A 33 4.83 -3.22 9.13
CA GLY A 33 3.77 -3.20 10.14
C GLY A 33 3.20 -1.83 10.47
N ILE A 34 3.68 -0.73 9.84
CA ILE A 34 3.13 0.62 10.02
C ILE A 34 1.66 0.63 9.63
N VAL A 35 0.85 1.27 10.47
CA VAL A 35 -0.58 1.49 10.22
C VAL A 35 -0.76 2.95 9.82
N CYS A 36 -1.19 3.18 8.58
CA CYS A 36 -1.54 4.50 8.08
C CYS A 36 -3.01 4.81 8.37
N ARG A 37 -3.36 6.10 8.42
CA ARG A 37 -4.72 6.54 8.74
C ARG A 37 -5.66 6.47 7.53
N ASP A 38 -5.10 6.64 6.34
CA ASP A 38 -5.86 6.66 5.09
C ASP A 38 -5.02 6.16 3.89
N LYS A 39 -5.68 6.09 2.74
CA LYS A 39 -5.08 5.60 1.48
C LYS A 39 -3.94 6.48 0.95
N VAL A 40 -3.97 7.79 1.19
CA VAL A 40 -2.93 8.73 0.73
C VAL A 40 -1.69 8.55 1.59
N GLU A 41 -1.84 8.52 2.91
CA GLU A 41 -0.71 8.21 3.81
C GLU A 41 -0.10 6.84 3.50
N PHE A 42 -0.94 5.83 3.26
CA PHE A 42 -0.48 4.49 2.91
C PHE A 42 0.29 4.47 1.59
N PHE A 43 -0.22 5.16 0.56
CA PHE A 43 0.46 5.27 -0.73
C PHE A 43 1.81 6.00 -0.62
N LEU A 44 1.86 7.11 0.12
CA LEU A 44 3.11 7.84 0.35
C LEU A 44 4.11 7.00 1.14
N HIS A 45 3.64 6.23 2.12
CA HIS A 45 4.48 5.31 2.88
C HIS A 45 5.17 4.31 1.96
N ILE A 46 4.42 3.56 1.13
CA ILE A 46 5.00 2.54 0.24
C ILE A 46 5.81 3.13 -0.92
N ALA A 47 5.50 4.36 -1.35
CA ALA A 47 6.19 5.02 -2.45
C ALA A 47 7.53 5.65 -2.01
N ARG A 48 7.62 6.13 -0.76
CA ARG A 48 8.80 6.83 -0.23
C ARG A 48 9.65 5.98 0.70
N SER A 49 9.07 4.96 1.33
CA SER A 49 9.80 4.07 2.25
C SER A 49 10.36 2.89 1.47
N PRO A 50 11.69 2.79 1.29
CA PRO A 50 12.28 1.57 0.78
C PRO A 50 12.07 0.47 1.81
N HIS A 51 11.31 -0.53 1.40
CA HIS A 51 11.18 -1.78 2.12
C HIS A 51 12.23 -2.76 1.56
N ALA A 52 13.09 -3.24 2.44
CA ALA A 52 14.16 -4.18 2.11
C ALA A 52 13.62 -5.60 1.86
#